data_AF-A0A7Z9BKI8-F1
#
_entry.id   AF-A0A7Z9BKI8-F1
#
_cell.length_a   1.000
_cell.length_b   1.000
_cell.length_c   1.000
_cell.angle_alpha   90.00
_cell.angle_beta   90.00
_cell.angle_gamma   90.00
#
_symmetry.space_group_name_H-M   'P 1'
#
loop_
_entity.id
_entity.type
_entity.pdbx_description
1 polymer ?
#
loop_
_entity_poly.entity_id
_entity_poly.type
_entity_poly.pdbx_seq_one_letter_code
_entity_poly.pdbx_strand_id
1 'polypeptide(L)' 'MTSEGNVADTGILEEARQLMNQEGITMCEALESMMKNARKQNDTNKIQRIKPTQKAENCRKCRTQKKPRKKRSQQNIS' A
#
# COMPACT_ATOMS: atom_id res chain seq x y z
N MET A 1 27.84 -11.21 4.79
CA MET A 1 27.28 -10.29 3.77
C MET A 1 26.03 -9.68 4.36
N THR A 2 26.02 -8.36 4.45
CA THR A 2 25.04 -7.50 5.12
C THR A 2 23.61 -7.89 4.81
N SER A 3 22.85 -8.25 5.85
CA SER A 3 21.38 -8.28 5.79
C SER A 3 20.90 -6.83 5.71
N GLU A 4 21.05 -6.21 4.55
CA GLU A 4 20.38 -4.96 4.23
C GLU A 4 18.89 -5.27 4.35
N GLY A 5 18.33 -4.86 5.49
CA GLY A 5 16.92 -5.06 5.82
C GLY A 5 16.08 -4.58 4.65
N ASN A 6 14.93 -5.21 4.45
CA ASN A 6 13.98 -4.72 3.46
C ASN A 6 13.52 -3.32 3.93
N VAL A 7 14.27 -2.27 3.59
CA VAL A 7 13.95 -0.91 3.98
C VAL A 7 12.81 -0.49 3.09
N ALA A 8 11.68 -0.20 3.72
CA ALA A 8 10.54 0.36 3.04
C ALA A 8 10.92 1.74 2.48
N ASP A 9 10.54 1.99 1.23
CA ASP A 9 10.76 3.31 0.64
C ASP A 9 9.84 4.31 1.34
N THR A 10 10.42 5.35 1.95
CA THR A 10 9.68 6.34 2.75
C THR A 10 8.66 7.10 1.91
N GLY A 11 8.94 7.35 0.63
CA GLY A 11 8.00 7.99 -0.29
C GLY A 11 6.80 7.10 -0.63
N ILE A 12 7.03 5.81 -0.89
CA ILE A 12 5.94 4.85 -1.14
C ILE A 12 5.09 4.65 0.13
N LEU A 13 5.70 4.61 1.31
CA LEU A 13 4.97 4.51 2.57
C LEU A 13 4.06 5.72 2.82
N GLU A 14 4.54 6.93 2.53
CA GLU A 14 3.73 8.13 2.70
C GLU A 14 2.53 8.15 1.75
N GLU A 15 2.74 7.87 0.47
CA GLU A 15 1.66 7.74 -0.51
C GLU A 15 0.67 6.63 -0.12
N ALA A 16 1.18 5.48 0.36
CA ALA A 16 0.32 4.39 0.81
C ALA A 16 -0.52 4.79 2.02
N ARG A 17 0.05 5.52 3.00
CA ARG A 17 -0.70 6.05 4.15
C ARG A 17 -1.77 7.07 3.73
N GLN A 18 -1.49 7.90 2.74
CA GLN A 18 -2.49 8.82 2.20
C GLN A 18 -3.65 8.05 1.58
N LEU A 19 -3.36 7.02 0.77
CA LEU A 19 -4.38 6.11 0.21
C LEU A 19 -5.17 5.37 1.29
N MET A 20 -4.53 4.91 2.36
CA MET A 20 -5.22 4.32 3.51
C MET A 20 -6.21 5.28 4.15
N ASN A 21 -5.83 6.54 4.35
CA ASN A 21 -6.71 7.55 4.95
C ASN A 21 -7.85 7.98 4.00
N GLN A 22 -7.58 8.04 2.69
CA GLN A 22 -8.57 8.42 1.69
C GLN A 22 -9.60 7.33 1.42
N GLU A 23 -9.14 6.09 1.23
CA GLU A 23 -10.00 4.96 0.85
C GLU A 23 -10.44 4.11 2.05
N GLY A 24 -9.87 4.34 3.23
CA GLY A 24 -10.14 3.54 4.44
C GLY A 24 -9.63 2.10 4.32
N ILE A 25 -8.60 1.87 3.52
CA ILE A 25 -8.03 0.55 3.22
C ILE A 25 -6.79 0.26 4.08
N THR A 26 -6.37 -1.00 4.10
CA THR A 26 -5.15 -1.40 4.81
C THR A 26 -3.88 -1.04 4.02
N MET A 27 -2.73 -0.97 4.71
CA MET A 27 -1.42 -0.67 4.07
C MET A 27 -1.13 -1.59 2.89
N CYS A 28 -1.41 -2.89 3.02
CA CYS A 28 -1.21 -3.85 1.94
C CYS A 28 -2.15 -3.61 0.76
N GLU A 29 -3.41 -3.26 1.01
CA GLU A 29 -4.37 -2.89 -0.05
C GLU A 29 -3.96 -1.59 -0.74
N ALA A 30 -3.46 -0.60 0.01
CA ALA A 30 -2.93 0.64 -0.55
C ALA A 30 -1.72 0.37 -1.45
N LEU A 31 -0.74 -0.41 -0.99
CA LEU A 31 0.42 -0.82 -1.79
C LEU A 31 0.02 -1.64 -3.02
N GLU A 32 -1.01 -2.49 -2.93
CA GLU A 32 -1.55 -3.22 -4.08
C GLU A 32 -2.23 -2.29 -5.10
N SER A 33 -3.02 -1.33 -4.62
CA SER A 33 -3.67 -0.30 -5.45
C SER A 33 -2.62 0.55 -6.17
N MET A 34 -1.57 0.98 -5.45
CA MET A 34 -0.41 1.68 -6.03
C MET A 34 0.31 0.84 -7.08
N MET A 35 0.54 -0.45 -6.81
CA MET A 35 1.18 -1.37 -7.76
C MET A 35 0.34 -1.51 -9.04
N LYS A 36 -0.99 -1.64 -8.89
CA LYS A 36 -1.90 -1.74 -10.02
C LYS A 36 -1.91 -0.45 -10.85
N ASN A 37 -1.91 0.70 -10.20
CA ASN A 37 -1.87 2.00 -10.87
C ASN A 37 -0.53 2.22 -11.59
N ALA A 38 0.59 1.92 -10.94
CA ALA A 38 1.92 2.02 -11.54
C ALA A 38 2.06 1.08 -12.76
N ARG A 39 1.50 -0.13 -12.70
CA ARG A 39 1.43 -1.04 -13.88
C ARG A 39 0.58 -0.46 -15.01
N LYS A 40 -0.57 0.15 -14.70
CA LYS A 40 -1.43 0.79 -15.70
C LYS A 40 -0.70 1.95 -16.41
N GLN A 41 0.12 2.68 -15.67
CA GLN A 41 0.92 3.80 -16.18
C GLN A 41 2.28 3.37 -16.76
N ASN A 42 2.61 2.07 -16.73
CA ASN A 42 3.93 1.54 -17.08
C ASN A 42 5.09 2.21 -16.33
N ASP A 43 4.86 2.67 -15.09
CA ASP A 43 5.89 3.29 -14.26
C ASP A 43 6.73 2.20 -13.57
N THR A 44 7.77 1.77 -14.29
CA THR A 44 8.69 0.72 -13.85
C THR A 44 9.48 1.13 -12.59
N ASN A 45 9.80 2.42 -12.44
CA ASN A 45 10.51 2.95 -11.28
C ASN A 45 9.65 2.83 -10.02
N LYS A 46 8.38 3.25 -10.10
CA LYS A 46 7.43 3.14 -8.99
C LYS A 46 7.15 1.68 -8.63
N ILE A 47 7.02 0.80 -9.62
CA ILE A 47 6.89 -0.65 -9.41
C ILE A 47 8.10 -1.21 -8.64
N GLN A 48 9.32 -0.80 -8.99
CA GLN A 48 10.54 -1.26 -8.33
C GLN A 48 10.65 -0.79 -6.89
N ARG A 49 10.09 0.38 -6.54
CA ARG A 49 10.03 0.91 -5.15
C ARG A 49 8.91 0.28 -4.32
N ILE A 50 7.79 -0.09 -4.94
CA ILE A 50 6.66 -0.73 -4.24
C ILE A 50 6.99 -2.16 -3.82
N LYS A 51 7.70 -2.93 -4.66
CA LYS A 51 8.07 -4.33 -4.37
C LYS A 51 8.84 -4.53 -3.04
N PRO A 52 9.94 -3.80 -2.76
CA PRO A 52 10.66 -3.91 -1.49
C PRO A 52 9.80 -3.42 -0.32
N THR A 53 8.98 -2.38 -0.50
CA THR A 53 8.04 -1.90 0.52
C THR A 53 7.00 -2.95 0.89
N GLN A 54 6.41 -3.65 -0.09
CA GLN A 54 5.52 -4.79 0.16
C GLN A 54 6.23 -5.95 0.88
N LYS A 55 7.53 -6.13 0.64
CA LYS A 55 8.35 -7.17 1.30
C LYS A 55 8.70 -6.78 2.74
N ALA A 56 8.97 -5.49 2.99
CA ALA A 56 9.21 -4.91 4.30
C ALA A 56 7.98 -5.07 5.20
N GLU A 57 6.80 -4.71 4.68
CA GLU A 57 5.51 -4.81 5.38
C GLU A 57 4.94 -6.24 5.43
N ASN A 58 5.68 -7.23 4.89
CA ASN A 58 5.26 -8.63 4.79
C ASN A 58 3.86 -8.85 4.15
N CYS A 59 3.50 -8.00 3.19
CA CYS A 59 2.21 -8.03 2.50
C CYS A 59 2.09 -9.16 1.44
N ARG A 60 3.05 -10.09 1.36
CA ARG A 60 3.14 -11.14 0.32
C ARG A 60 1.94 -12.10 0.25
N LYS A 61 1.00 -12.07 1.20
CA LYS A 61 -0.08 -13.06 1.34
C LYS A 61 -1.49 -12.49 1.49
N CYS A 62 -1.79 -11.25 1.08
CA CYS A 62 -3.15 -10.70 1.18
C CYS A 62 -4.19 -11.32 0.24
N ARG A 63 -3.90 -12.44 -0.43
CA ARG A 63 -4.84 -13.18 -1.28
C ARG A 63 -5.94 -13.91 -0.49
N THR A 64 -5.79 -14.11 0.82
CA THR A 64 -6.72 -14.90 1.66
C THR A 64 -7.56 -14.10 2.67
N GLN A 65 -7.30 -12.82 2.88
CA GLN A 65 -8.16 -12.02 3.77
C GLN A 65 -9.30 -11.38 2.98
N LYS A 66 -10.31 -12.21 2.69
CA LYS A 66 -11.62 -11.77 2.23
C LYS A 66 -12.17 -10.73 3.22
N LYS A 67 -12.59 -9.58 2.66
CA LYS A 67 -13.47 -8.52 3.22
C LYS A 67 -14.44 -9.04 4.30
N PRO A 68 -14.77 -8.27 5.36
CA PRO A 68 -15.47 -6.99 5.18
C PRO A 68 -15.18 -5.90 6.23
N ARG A 69 -14.97 -4.65 5.80
CA ARG A 69 -15.29 -3.49 6.65
C ARG A 69 -16.04 -2.42 5.88
N LYS A 70 -17.37 -2.58 5.84
CA LYS A 70 -18.28 -1.44 5.95
C LYS A 70 -17.96 -0.73 7.27
N LYS A 71 -17.44 0.49 7.24
CA LYS A 71 -17.85 1.53 8.18
C LYS A 71 -17.97 2.86 7.45
N ARG A 72 -19.17 3.05 6.91
CA ARG A 72 -19.79 4.36 6.73
C ARG A 72 -19.91 5.03 8.11
N SER A 73 -19.26 6.17 8.31
CA SER A 73 -19.59 7.22 9.29
C SER A 73 -18.89 8.48 8.77
N GLN A 74 -19.55 9.34 7.98
CA GLN A 74 -20.41 10.43 8.44
C GLN A 74 -19.95 11.08 9.75
N GLN A 75 -19.51 12.35 9.62
CA GLN A 75 -19.72 13.51 10.51
C GLN A 75 -18.96 14.66 9.82
N ASN A 76 -19.58 15.42 8.91
CA ASN A 76 -20.39 16.61 9.19
C ASN A 76 -19.96 17.34 10.48
N ILE A 77 -19.25 18.44 10.33
CA ILE A 77 -19.10 19.47 11.36
C ILE A 77 -19.26 20.81 10.64
N SER A 78 -20.17 21.60 11.20
CA SER A 78 -20.87 22.77 10.69
C SER A 78 -20.03 23.92 10.14
#